data_AF-A0AA40M6E1-F1
#
_entry.id   AF-A0AA40M6E1-F1
#
_cell.length_a   1.000
_cell.length_b   1.000
_cell.length_c   1.000
_cell.angle_alpha   90.00
_cell.angle_beta   90.00
_cell.angle_gamma   90.00
#
_symmetry.space_group_name_H-M   'P 1'
#
loop_
_entity.id
_entity.type
_entity.pdbx_description
1 polymer ?
#
loop_
_entity_poly.entity_id
_entity_poly.type
_entity_poly.pdbx_seq_one_letter_code
_entity_poly.pdbx_strand_id
1 'polypeptide(L)'
;MILSKKVRLYPTEIQEQKLWQSVGTARFIYNWTLNKQQENYKNGGKFIKDSDLRKEITLMKKTDEYKWLSEVSNNVAKQAVKDCCNAYKNFFKGLSDKPRFKSRKKSKPSFYNDNVKLKVKTKLVNIEKVGWIKTKEQIPINVKYTNPRISFDGKYWYITVGVEQEQSTIELTNKSIGIDVGIKDLAICSNGMTFKNINKSKEVKRLKKVLKR
;
A
#
# COMPACT_ATOMS: atom_id res chain seq x y z
N MET A 1 6.13 -13.94 -11.88
CA MET A 1 4.98 -13.46 -11.07
C MET A 1 5.46 -12.42 -10.07
N ILE A 2 4.66 -11.39 -9.75
CA ILE A 2 4.97 -10.47 -8.65
C ILE A 2 4.34 -11.00 -7.37
N LEU A 3 5.17 -11.33 -6.37
CA LEU A 3 4.72 -11.67 -5.03
C LEU A 3 4.78 -10.46 -4.12
N SER A 4 3.80 -10.32 -3.22
CA SER A 4 3.80 -9.27 -2.21
C SER A 4 4.32 -9.81 -0.88
N LYS A 5 5.28 -9.11 -0.28
CA LYS A 5 5.75 -9.38 1.09
C LYS A 5 5.39 -8.22 2.00
N LYS A 6 4.69 -8.53 3.10
CA LYS A 6 4.33 -7.57 4.16
C LYS A 6 5.17 -7.86 5.41
N VAL A 7 5.96 -6.90 5.86
CA VAL A 7 6.88 -7.07 7.00
C VAL A 7 6.66 -5.97 8.03
N ARG A 8 6.59 -6.35 9.31
CA ARG A 8 6.48 -5.40 10.44
C ARG A 8 7.78 -4.61 10.62
N LEU A 9 7.64 -3.32 10.89
CA LEU A 9 8.69 -2.37 11.22
C LEU A 9 8.77 -2.11 12.72
N TYR A 10 9.96 -1.76 13.20
CA TYR A 10 10.24 -1.31 14.56
C TYR A 10 10.90 0.07 14.50
N PRO A 11 10.12 1.14 14.24
CA PRO A 11 10.65 2.50 14.23
C PRO A 11 11.01 2.94 15.66
N THR A 12 12.00 3.83 15.78
CA THR A 12 12.18 4.66 16.97
C THR A 12 11.12 5.77 17.01
N GLU A 13 10.97 6.47 18.13
CA GLU A 13 9.99 7.56 18.26
C GLU A 13 10.18 8.66 17.20
N ILE A 14 11.43 9.06 16.95
CA ILE A 14 11.79 10.05 15.92
C ILE A 14 11.41 9.53 14.52
N GLN A 15 11.65 8.24 14.25
CA GLN A 15 11.27 7.64 12.97
C GLN A 15 9.75 7.60 12.82
N GLU A 16 9.03 7.23 13.88
CA GLU A 16 7.57 7.18 13.89
C GLU A 16 6.94 8.56 13.63
N GLN A 17 7.48 9.63 14.21
CA GLN A 17 7.06 11.00 13.90
C GLN A 17 7.16 11.28 12.38
N LYS A 18 8.28 10.91 11.75
CA LYS A 18 8.46 11.07 10.30
C LYS A 18 7.54 10.18 9.46
N LEU A 19 7.22 8.97 9.94
CA LEU A 19 6.22 8.11 9.30
C LEU A 19 4.84 8.76 9.33
N TRP A 20 4.44 9.35 10.46
CA TRP A 20 3.18 10.09 10.60
C TRP A 20 3.13 11.36 9.75
N GLN A 21 4.21 12.13 9.70
CA GLN A 21 4.34 13.26 8.77
C GLN A 21 4.16 12.80 7.31
N SER A 22 4.78 11.66 6.93
CA SER A 22 4.68 11.12 5.57
C SER A 22 3.25 10.67 5.23
N VAL A 23 2.54 10.02 6.16
CA VAL A 23 1.12 9.71 6.03
C VAL A 23 0.28 10.99 5.88
N GLY A 24 0.56 12.00 6.71
CA GLY A 24 -0.10 13.30 6.69
C GLY A 24 0.02 13.97 5.32
N THR A 25 1.24 14.05 4.80
CA THR A 25 1.56 14.57 3.46
C THR A 25 0.84 13.80 2.37
N ALA A 26 0.89 12.46 2.38
CA ALA A 26 0.22 11.64 1.37
C ALA A 26 -1.29 11.88 1.34
N ARG A 27 -1.93 11.96 2.51
CA ARG A 27 -3.36 12.23 2.65
C ARG A 27 -3.72 13.63 2.18
N PHE A 28 -2.95 14.64 2.61
CA PHE A 28 -3.17 16.04 2.24
C PHE A 28 -3.09 16.21 0.72
N ILE A 29 -2.01 15.74 0.10
CA ILE A 29 -1.80 15.88 -1.35
C ILE A 29 -2.88 15.13 -2.14
N TYR A 30 -3.25 13.92 -1.73
CA TYR A 30 -4.35 13.20 -2.37
C TYR A 30 -5.65 14.02 -2.34
N ASN A 31 -6.00 14.58 -1.18
CA ASN A 31 -7.21 15.37 -1.01
C ASN A 31 -7.16 16.69 -1.79
N TRP A 32 -6.01 17.36 -1.80
CA TRP A 32 -5.76 18.55 -2.59
C TRP A 32 -5.94 18.26 -4.09
N THR A 33 -5.35 17.16 -4.59
CA THR A 33 -5.53 16.72 -5.98
C THR A 33 -6.99 16.41 -6.30
N LEU A 34 -7.69 15.74 -5.38
CA LEU A 34 -9.10 15.43 -5.55
C LEU A 34 -9.95 16.71 -5.65
N ASN A 35 -9.71 17.67 -4.76
CA ASN A 35 -10.41 18.96 -4.77
C ASN A 35 -10.16 19.71 -6.07
N LYS A 36 -8.89 19.84 -6.48
CA LYS A 36 -8.50 20.53 -7.72
C LYS A 36 -9.17 19.94 -8.95
N GLN A 37 -9.24 18.61 -9.04
CA GLN A 37 -9.96 17.93 -10.13
C GLN A 37 -11.47 18.20 -10.10
N GLN A 38 -12.07 18.21 -8.91
CA GLN A 38 -13.50 18.49 -8.75
C GLN A 38 -13.85 19.93 -9.10
N GLU A 39 -13.06 20.91 -8.65
CA GLU A 39 -13.23 22.32 -8.99
C GLU A 39 -13.05 22.57 -10.49
N ASN A 40 -12.00 22.01 -11.08
CA ASN A 40 -11.77 22.13 -12.51
C ASN A 40 -12.92 21.55 -13.33
N TYR A 41 -13.46 20.40 -12.94
CA TYR A 41 -14.63 19.81 -13.60
C TYR A 41 -15.89 20.68 -13.45
N LYS A 42 -16.15 21.22 -12.25
CA LYS A 42 -17.28 22.16 -12.02
C LYS A 42 -17.19 23.39 -12.93
N ASN A 43 -15.98 23.85 -13.22
CA ASN A 43 -15.72 24.98 -14.11
C ASN A 43 -15.71 24.59 -15.61
N GLY A 44 -16.19 23.40 -15.99
CA GLY A 44 -16.23 22.93 -17.37
C GLY A 44 -14.88 22.45 -17.93
N GLY A 45 -13.86 22.32 -17.07
CA GLY A 45 -12.52 21.89 -17.46
C GLY A 45 -12.41 20.38 -17.72
N LYS A 46 -11.45 20.01 -18.56
CA LYS A 46 -11.07 18.60 -18.81
C LYS A 46 -10.20 18.06 -17.69
N PHE A 47 -10.19 16.73 -17.51
CA PHE A 47 -9.38 16.07 -16.49
C PHE A 47 -7.89 16.47 -16.55
N ILE A 48 -7.36 16.97 -15.44
CA ILE A 48 -5.98 17.49 -15.37
C ILE A 48 -5.01 16.30 -15.31
N LYS A 49 -3.94 16.34 -16.11
CA LYS A 49 -2.92 15.27 -16.09
C LYS A 49 -2.13 15.30 -14.78
N ASP A 50 -1.70 14.13 -14.30
CA ASP A 50 -0.90 14.04 -13.08
C ASP A 50 0.45 14.77 -13.20
N SER A 51 0.98 14.94 -14.41
CA SER A 51 2.20 15.70 -14.67
C SER A 51 2.05 17.17 -14.28
N ASP A 52 0.90 17.77 -14.60
CA ASP A 52 0.67 19.20 -14.41
C ASP A 52 0.38 19.51 -12.94
N LEU A 53 -0.44 18.67 -12.30
CA LEU A 53 -0.68 18.71 -10.86
C LEU A 53 0.62 18.56 -10.04
N ARG A 54 1.56 17.72 -10.49
CA ARG A 54 2.87 17.58 -9.84
C ARG A 54 3.75 18.82 -9.99
N LYS A 55 3.64 19.56 -11.11
CA LYS A 55 4.33 20.85 -11.29
C LYS A 55 3.75 21.90 -10.33
N GLU A 56 2.43 21.98 -10.21
CA GLU A 56 1.75 22.87 -9.25
C GLU A 56 2.20 22.59 -7.82
N ILE A 57 2.24 21.33 -7.39
CA ILE A 57 2.74 20.97 -6.05
C ILE A 57 4.20 21.38 -5.85
N THR A 58 5.02 21.32 -6.89
CA THR A 58 6.43 21.72 -6.81
C THR A 58 6.56 23.22 -6.56
N LEU A 59 5.68 24.04 -7.13
CA LEU A 59 5.60 25.47 -6.86
C LEU A 59 5.00 25.74 -5.47
N MET A 60 3.91 25.04 -5.12
CA MET A 60 3.24 25.15 -3.82
C MET A 60 4.22 24.95 -2.67
N LYS A 61 5.09 23.93 -2.76
CA LYS A 61 6.14 23.63 -1.76
C LYS A 61 7.14 24.75 -1.48
N LYS A 62 7.25 25.75 -2.36
CA LYS A 62 8.14 26.90 -2.19
C LYS A 62 7.52 28.04 -1.38
N THR A 63 6.21 28.00 -1.15
CA THR A 63 5.50 28.99 -0.33
C THR A 63 5.69 28.67 1.16
N ASP A 64 5.66 29.69 2.01
CA ASP A 64 5.83 29.51 3.46
C ASP A 64 4.74 28.64 4.10
N GLU A 65 3.51 28.71 3.59
CA GLU A 65 2.37 27.92 4.07
C GLU A 65 2.59 26.41 3.87
N TYR A 66 3.26 26.02 2.77
CA TYR A 66 3.36 24.62 2.34
C TYR A 66 4.79 24.06 2.39
N LYS A 67 5.74 24.80 2.98
CA LYS A 67 7.14 24.36 3.10
C LYS A 67 7.31 23.02 3.82
N TRP A 68 6.42 22.71 4.78
CA TRP A 68 6.40 21.46 5.54
C TRP A 68 6.27 20.20 4.67
N LEU A 69 5.69 20.32 3.47
CA LEU A 69 5.61 19.20 2.50
C LEU A 69 6.98 18.75 1.97
N SER A 70 8.01 19.55 2.22
CA SER A 70 9.42 19.24 1.90
C SER A 70 10.15 18.57 3.07
N GLU A 71 9.53 18.41 4.24
CA GLU A 71 10.13 17.68 5.39
C GLU A 71 10.20 16.17 5.13
N VAL A 72 9.29 15.64 4.31
CA VAL A 72 9.24 14.22 3.92
C VAL A 72 9.76 14.00 2.49
N SER A 73 9.89 12.74 2.08
CA SER A 73 10.33 12.42 0.72
C SER A 73 9.40 13.07 -0.33
N ASN A 74 10.00 13.67 -1.37
CA ASN A 74 9.24 14.25 -2.47
C ASN A 74 8.39 13.19 -3.21
N ASN A 75 8.81 11.93 -3.18
CA ASN A 75 8.10 10.83 -3.81
C ASN A 75 6.75 10.52 -3.15
N VAL A 76 6.60 10.87 -1.86
CA VAL A 76 5.31 10.75 -1.15
C VAL A 76 4.24 11.61 -1.82
N ALA A 77 4.53 12.90 -2.03
CA ALA A 77 3.60 13.82 -2.68
C ALA A 77 3.36 13.44 -4.15
N LYS A 78 4.43 13.15 -4.90
CA LYS A 78 4.32 12.75 -6.32
C LYS A 78 3.43 11.51 -6.49
N GLN A 79 3.60 10.51 -5.63
CA GLN A 79 2.81 9.30 -5.73
C GLN A 79 1.37 9.52 -5.26
N ALA A 80 1.12 10.36 -4.26
CA ALA A 80 -0.24 10.69 -3.83
C ALA A 80 -1.09 11.32 -4.96
N VAL A 81 -0.49 12.19 -5.78
CA VAL A 81 -1.15 12.71 -7.01
C VAL A 81 -1.48 11.57 -7.96
N LYS A 82 -0.49 10.73 -8.27
CA LYS A 82 -0.67 9.59 -9.19
C LYS A 82 -1.75 8.65 -8.71
N ASP A 83 -1.78 8.34 -7.41
CA ASP A 83 -2.79 7.48 -6.79
C ASP A 83 -4.19 8.08 -6.94
N CYS A 84 -4.36 9.40 -6.76
CA CYS A 84 -5.63 10.08 -6.99
C CYS A 84 -6.05 10.06 -8.46
N CYS A 85 -5.13 10.40 -9.37
CA CYS A 85 -5.42 10.40 -10.80
C CYS A 85 -5.72 8.98 -11.31
N ASN A 86 -5.03 7.95 -10.81
CA ASN A 86 -5.31 6.57 -11.15
C ASN A 86 -6.67 6.10 -10.61
N ALA A 87 -7.09 6.56 -9.43
CA ALA A 87 -8.44 6.29 -8.92
C ALA A 87 -9.52 6.87 -9.84
N TYR A 88 -9.33 8.09 -10.36
CA TYR A 88 -10.22 8.64 -11.40
C TYR A 88 -10.18 7.84 -12.70
N LYS A 89 -8.99 7.46 -13.19
CA LYS A 89 -8.88 6.63 -14.40
C LYS A 89 -9.62 5.30 -14.26
N ASN A 90 -9.55 4.67 -13.10
CA ASN A 90 -10.29 3.44 -12.83
C ASN A 90 -11.80 3.68 -12.77
N PHE A 91 -12.24 4.80 -12.17
CA PHE A 91 -13.64 5.22 -12.20
C PHE A 91 -14.17 5.45 -13.62
N PHE A 92 -13.42 6.15 -14.47
CA PHE A 92 -13.80 6.37 -15.87
C PHE A 92 -13.87 5.07 -16.69
N LYS A 93 -13.11 4.04 -16.30
CA LYS A 93 -13.16 2.71 -16.91
C LYS A 93 -14.25 1.80 -16.31
N GLY A 94 -15.02 2.27 -15.33
CA GLY A 94 -16.00 1.44 -14.62
C GLY A 94 -15.40 0.35 -13.72
N LEU A 95 -14.09 0.44 -13.40
CA LEU A 95 -13.39 -0.56 -12.58
C LEU A 95 -13.47 -0.29 -11.07
N SER A 96 -13.87 0.93 -10.69
CA SER A 96 -14.02 1.31 -9.29
C SER A 96 -15.01 2.46 -9.14
N ASP A 97 -15.53 2.66 -7.94
CA ASP A 97 -16.34 3.83 -7.61
C ASP A 97 -15.54 5.14 -7.73
N LYS A 98 -16.29 6.26 -7.75
CA LYS A 98 -15.73 7.61 -7.78
C LYS A 98 -14.78 7.81 -6.59
N PRO A 99 -13.58 8.39 -6.80
CA PRO A 99 -12.65 8.67 -5.71
C PRO A 99 -13.25 9.64 -4.69
N ARG A 100 -12.94 9.41 -3.42
CA ARG A 100 -13.44 10.18 -2.28
C ARG A 100 -12.30 10.73 -1.44
N PHE A 101 -12.56 11.82 -0.72
CA PHE A 101 -11.61 12.41 0.21
C PHE A 101 -11.16 11.39 1.26
N LYS A 102 -9.85 11.35 1.52
CA LYS A 102 -9.25 10.52 2.55
C LYS A 102 -9.44 11.17 3.92
N SER A 103 -10.03 10.41 4.84
CA SER A 103 -10.24 10.79 6.24
C SER A 103 -9.03 10.45 7.09
N ARG A 104 -8.69 11.29 8.09
CA ARG A 104 -7.65 10.95 9.08
C ARG A 104 -8.01 9.70 9.89
N LYS A 105 -9.29 9.55 10.23
CA LYS A 105 -9.80 8.52 11.15
C LYS A 105 -10.17 7.24 10.42
N LYS A 106 -10.78 7.35 9.23
CA LYS A 106 -11.36 6.20 8.50
C LYS A 106 -10.48 5.64 7.40
N SER A 107 -9.61 6.46 6.79
CA SER A 107 -8.75 5.96 5.71
C SER A 107 -7.51 5.30 6.28
N LYS A 108 -7.09 4.18 5.68
CA LYS A 108 -5.86 3.48 6.04
C LYS A 108 -4.66 4.45 6.00
N PRO A 109 -3.94 4.65 7.11
CA PRO A 109 -2.71 5.43 7.12
C PRO A 109 -1.65 4.73 6.28
N SER A 110 -1.26 5.34 5.15
CA SER A 110 -0.23 4.77 4.29
C SER A 110 0.42 5.81 3.38
N PHE A 111 1.67 5.56 2.99
CA PHE A 111 2.39 6.36 1.99
C PHE A 111 3.32 5.49 1.15
N TYR A 112 3.78 6.05 0.04
CA TYR A 112 4.72 5.41 -0.88
C TYR A 112 6.17 5.69 -0.50
N ASN A 113 7.02 4.68 -0.65
CA ASN A 113 8.47 4.87 -0.74
C ASN A 113 8.93 4.49 -2.14
N ASP A 114 9.84 5.28 -2.70
CA ASP A 114 10.39 5.03 -4.01
C ASP A 114 11.12 3.68 -4.07
N ASN A 115 10.84 2.89 -5.10
CA ASN A 115 11.38 1.55 -5.24
C ASN A 115 12.87 1.52 -5.55
N VAL A 116 13.38 2.53 -6.27
CA VAL A 116 14.81 2.67 -6.57
C VAL A 116 15.58 3.12 -5.32
N LYS A 117 14.98 3.99 -4.51
CA LYS A 117 15.61 4.47 -3.26
C LYS A 117 15.45 3.53 -2.08
N LEU A 118 14.59 2.50 -2.17
CA LEU A 118 14.42 1.52 -1.10
C LEU A 118 15.68 0.66 -0.98
N LYS A 119 16.41 0.78 0.12
CA LYS A 119 17.59 -0.05 0.41
C LYS A 119 17.28 -1.02 1.53
N VAL A 120 17.68 -2.28 1.38
CA VAL A 120 17.46 -3.33 2.38
C VAL A 120 18.81 -3.92 2.77
N LYS A 121 19.01 -4.11 4.07
CA LYS A 121 20.11 -4.86 4.68
C LYS A 121 19.52 -5.99 5.53
N THR A 122 20.38 -6.79 6.15
CA THR A 122 19.95 -7.83 7.09
C THR A 122 19.09 -7.22 8.20
N LYS A 123 17.81 -7.63 8.28
CA LYS A 123 16.78 -7.15 9.21
C LYS A 123 16.60 -5.63 9.29
N LEU A 124 16.96 -4.90 8.23
CA LEU A 124 16.93 -3.44 8.19
C LEU A 124 16.42 -2.96 6.83
N VAL A 125 15.61 -1.90 6.84
CA VAL A 125 15.16 -1.21 5.61
C VAL A 125 15.37 0.29 5.74
N ASN A 126 15.91 0.92 4.71
CA ASN A 126 16.05 2.36 4.62
C ASN A 126 14.82 2.94 3.93
N ILE A 127 14.13 3.84 4.62
CA ILE A 127 13.03 4.64 4.07
C ILE A 127 13.54 6.06 3.88
N GLU A 128 13.29 6.64 2.70
CA GLU A 128 13.81 7.95 2.33
C GLU A 128 13.38 9.04 3.33
N LYS A 129 14.34 9.83 3.82
CA LYS A 129 14.22 10.84 4.90
C LYS A 129 13.85 10.32 6.30
N VAL A 130 13.40 9.07 6.44
CA VAL A 130 13.11 8.44 7.73
C VAL A 130 14.36 7.76 8.30
N GLY A 131 15.13 7.07 7.46
CA GLY A 131 16.37 6.36 7.84
C GLY A 131 16.20 4.85 7.90
N TRP A 132 17.16 4.18 8.54
CA TRP A 132 17.19 2.72 8.69
C TRP A 132 16.29 2.25 9.84
N ILE A 133 15.32 1.39 9.54
CA ILE A 133 14.36 0.84 10.49
C ILE A 133 14.52 -0.68 10.58
N LYS A 134 14.48 -1.21 11.81
CA LYS A 134 14.53 -2.65 12.08
C LYS A 134 13.26 -3.35 11.58
N THR A 135 13.40 -4.53 10.99
CA THR A 135 12.29 -5.33 10.47
C THR A 135 12.13 -6.63 11.25
N LYS A 136 10.89 -7.10 11.44
CA LYS A 136 10.64 -8.40 12.11
C LYS A 136 11.22 -9.56 11.30
N GLU A 137 10.98 -9.52 10.00
CA GLU A 137 11.39 -10.54 9.03
C GLU A 137 12.35 -9.96 8.00
N GLN A 138 13.09 -10.83 7.32
CA GLN A 138 13.99 -10.39 6.26
C GLN A 138 13.16 -9.99 5.02
N ILE A 139 13.34 -8.76 4.56
CA ILE A 139 12.87 -8.37 3.22
C ILE A 139 13.91 -8.91 2.22
N PRO A 140 13.51 -9.52 1.08
CA PRO A 140 14.47 -10.02 0.10
C PRO A 140 15.52 -8.96 -0.26
N ILE A 141 16.80 -9.33 -0.31
CA ILE A 141 17.92 -8.41 -0.59
C ILE A 141 18.31 -8.54 -2.06
N ASN A 142 18.83 -7.48 -2.67
CA ASN A 142 19.34 -7.46 -4.06
C ASN A 142 18.29 -7.86 -5.11
N VAL A 143 17.01 -7.52 -4.87
CA VAL A 143 15.91 -7.73 -5.80
C VAL A 143 15.31 -6.41 -6.24
N LYS A 144 14.64 -6.41 -7.39
CA LYS A 144 13.85 -5.28 -7.85
C LYS A 144 12.53 -5.21 -7.10
N TYR A 145 12.29 -4.12 -6.38
CA TYR A 145 11.02 -3.88 -5.70
C TYR A 145 10.00 -3.21 -6.61
N THR A 146 8.73 -3.50 -6.37
CA THR A 146 7.59 -2.85 -7.00
C THR A 146 6.63 -2.32 -5.94
N ASN A 147 6.12 -1.10 -6.17
CA ASN A 147 5.14 -0.42 -5.34
C ASN A 147 5.35 -0.52 -3.80
N PRO A 148 6.53 -0.14 -3.23
CA PRO A 148 6.72 -0.16 -1.78
C PRO A 148 5.75 0.80 -1.08
N ARG A 149 5.01 0.28 -0.10
CA ARG A 149 4.10 1.10 0.73
C ARG A 149 4.38 0.87 2.20
N ILE A 150 4.41 1.94 2.96
CA ILE A 150 4.45 1.89 4.41
C ILE A 150 3.06 2.21 4.92
N SER A 151 2.57 1.41 5.86
CA SER A 151 1.23 1.57 6.42
C SER A 151 1.16 1.21 7.89
N PHE A 152 0.24 1.86 8.60
CA PHE A 152 -0.09 1.56 9.98
C PHE A 152 -1.43 0.80 10.01
N ASP A 153 -1.50 -0.29 10.77
CA ASP A 153 -2.71 -1.12 10.87
C ASP A 153 -3.58 -0.82 12.11
N GLY A 154 -3.22 0.21 12.89
CA GLY A 154 -3.84 0.52 14.16
C GLY A 154 -2.99 0.15 15.37
N LYS A 155 -1.98 -0.72 15.18
CA LYS A 155 -1.08 -1.15 16.24
C LYS A 155 0.39 -1.08 15.83
N TYR A 156 0.72 -1.49 14.62
CA TYR A 156 2.10 -1.57 14.15
C TYR A 156 2.28 -0.98 12.76
N TRP A 157 3.51 -0.55 12.50
CA TRP A 157 3.96 -0.14 11.18
C TRP A 157 4.39 -1.35 10.36
N TYR A 158 4.04 -1.33 9.08
CA TYR A 158 4.39 -2.35 8.11
C TYR A 158 4.92 -1.73 6.83
N ILE A 159 5.88 -2.40 6.21
CA ILE A 159 6.23 -2.19 4.81
C ILE A 159 5.67 -3.34 3.98
N THR A 160 5.04 -3.02 2.86
CA THR A 160 4.67 -3.97 1.80
C THR A 160 5.52 -3.69 0.58
N VAL A 161 6.19 -4.71 0.04
CA VAL A 161 6.92 -4.63 -1.21
C VAL A 161 6.41 -5.71 -2.16
N GLY A 162 6.30 -5.38 -3.45
CA GLY A 162 6.22 -6.39 -4.50
C GLY A 162 7.63 -6.80 -4.91
N VAL A 163 7.84 -8.10 -5.12
CA VAL A 163 9.10 -8.67 -5.60
C VAL A 163 8.77 -9.56 -6.79
N GLU A 164 9.51 -9.38 -7.88
CA GLU A 164 9.39 -10.25 -9.04
C GLU A 164 10.10 -11.57 -8.74
N GLN A 165 9.38 -12.68 -8.94
CA GLN A 165 9.89 -14.03 -8.79
C GLN A 165 9.61 -14.82 -10.07
N GLU A 166 10.60 -15.58 -10.51
CA GLU A 166 10.45 -16.54 -11.58
C GLU A 166 9.42 -17.60 -11.18
N GLN A 167 8.45 -17.84 -12.06
CA GLN A 167 7.56 -18.97 -11.89
C GLN A 167 8.30 -20.20 -12.38
N SER A 168 8.54 -21.16 -11.50
CA SER A 168 8.99 -22.49 -11.89
C SER A 168 7.95 -23.08 -12.85
N THR A 169 8.38 -23.45 -14.05
CA THR A 169 7.57 -24.27 -14.96
C THR A 169 7.47 -25.66 -14.34
N ILE A 170 6.26 -26.05 -13.92
CA ILE A 170 5.99 -27.38 -13.39
C ILE A 170 5.37 -28.18 -14.53
N GLU A 171 5.89 -29.38 -14.80
CA GLU A 171 5.26 -30.29 -15.76
C GLU A 171 3.89 -30.72 -15.26
N LEU A 172 2.87 -30.51 -16.09
CA LEU A 172 1.51 -30.93 -15.77
C LEU A 172 1.40 -32.44 -15.93
N THR A 173 0.85 -33.12 -14.93
CA THR A 173 0.71 -34.59 -14.93
C THR A 173 -0.48 -35.10 -15.74
N ASN A 174 -1.14 -34.24 -16.53
CA ASN A 174 -2.41 -34.49 -17.24
C ASN A 174 -3.57 -35.00 -16.34
N LYS A 175 -3.40 -34.98 -15.02
CA LYS A 175 -4.44 -35.33 -14.05
C LYS A 175 -5.24 -34.08 -13.72
N SER A 176 -6.56 -34.16 -13.87
CA SER A 176 -7.48 -33.13 -13.37
C SER A 176 -7.96 -33.49 -11.97
N ILE A 177 -8.06 -32.49 -11.10
CA ILE A 177 -8.66 -32.63 -9.76
C ILE A 177 -9.76 -31.58 -9.66
N GLY A 178 -11.00 -32.04 -9.53
CA GLY A 178 -12.11 -31.18 -9.08
C GLY A 178 -11.95 -30.84 -7.60
N ILE A 179 -12.06 -29.56 -7.25
CA ILE A 179 -11.98 -29.03 -5.89
C ILE A 179 -13.31 -28.33 -5.59
N ASP A 180 -14.08 -28.85 -4.64
CA ASP A 180 -15.29 -28.23 -4.12
C ASP A 180 -14.98 -27.52 -2.79
N VAL A 181 -15.33 -26.25 -2.66
CA VAL A 181 -15.03 -25.41 -1.49
C VAL A 181 -16.27 -25.18 -0.63
N GLY A 182 -16.19 -25.53 0.65
CA GLY A 182 -17.35 -25.58 1.54
C GLY A 182 -17.25 -24.75 2.82
N ILE A 183 -18.37 -24.69 3.54
CA ILE A 183 -18.44 -24.05 4.86
C ILE A 183 -18.01 -25.03 5.96
N LYS A 184 -18.41 -26.30 5.85
CA LYS A 184 -18.06 -27.38 6.81
C LYS A 184 -16.59 -27.77 6.65
N ASP A 185 -16.23 -28.19 5.44
CA ASP A 185 -14.87 -28.51 5.02
C ASP A 185 -14.37 -27.42 4.08
N LEU A 186 -13.11 -27.01 4.22
CA LEU A 186 -12.50 -25.94 3.42
C LEU A 186 -12.49 -26.33 1.94
N ALA A 187 -12.09 -27.56 1.66
CA ALA A 187 -12.04 -28.12 0.32
C ALA A 187 -12.21 -29.65 0.35
N ILE A 188 -12.97 -30.19 -0.59
CA ILE A 188 -13.09 -31.61 -0.87
C ILE A 188 -12.60 -31.82 -2.30
N CYS A 189 -11.61 -32.70 -2.46
CA CYS A 189 -11.03 -33.01 -3.75
C CYS A 189 -11.62 -34.33 -4.28
N SER A 190 -11.86 -34.39 -5.59
CA SER A 190 -12.32 -35.59 -6.31
C SER A 190 -11.42 -36.83 -6.13
N ASN A 191 -10.18 -36.66 -5.69
CA ASN A 191 -9.25 -37.75 -5.34
C ASN A 191 -9.41 -38.26 -3.89
N GLY A 192 -10.47 -37.86 -3.19
CA GLY A 192 -10.79 -38.29 -1.82
C GLY A 192 -10.11 -37.47 -0.71
N MET A 193 -9.21 -36.53 -1.04
CA MET A 193 -8.60 -35.66 -0.03
C MET A 193 -9.63 -34.65 0.50
N THR A 194 -9.71 -34.51 1.83
CA THR A 194 -10.57 -33.54 2.49
C THR A 194 -9.76 -32.62 3.39
N PHE A 195 -9.92 -31.32 3.20
CA PHE A 195 -9.26 -30.27 3.98
C PHE A 195 -10.27 -29.62 4.94
N LYS A 196 -10.05 -29.78 6.25
CA LYS A 196 -10.97 -29.23 7.27
C LYS A 196 -10.93 -27.71 7.32
N ASN A 197 -12.06 -27.09 7.66
CA ASN A 197 -12.15 -25.64 7.78
C ASN A 197 -11.52 -25.11 9.09
N ILE A 198 -10.29 -24.58 8.99
CA ILE A 198 -9.56 -23.99 10.13
C ILE A 198 -10.27 -22.76 10.74
N ASN A 199 -11.12 -22.06 9.99
CA ASN A 199 -11.81 -20.86 10.51
C ASN A 199 -12.76 -21.16 11.67
N LYS A 200 -13.19 -22.41 11.80
CA LYS A 200 -14.09 -22.85 12.87
C LYS A 200 -13.36 -23.40 14.10
N SER A 201 -12.02 -23.50 14.04
CA SER A 201 -11.22 -23.97 15.17
C SER A 201 -11.35 -23.06 16.39
N LYS A 202 -11.21 -23.63 17.59
CA LYS A 202 -11.26 -22.87 18.85
C LYS A 202 -10.20 -21.77 18.86
N GLU A 203 -9.01 -22.06 18.36
CA GLU A 203 -7.90 -21.12 18.29
C GLU A 203 -8.20 -19.93 17.38
N VAL A 204 -8.66 -20.15 16.14
CA VAL A 204 -8.95 -19.05 15.20
C VAL A 204 -10.10 -18.19 15.72
N LYS A 205 -11.13 -18.79 16.33
CA LYS A 205 -12.22 -18.05 16.99
C LYS A 205 -11.70 -17.19 18.14
N ARG A 206 -10.79 -17.71 18.97
CA ARG A 206 -10.16 -16.98 20.07
C ARG A 206 -9.33 -15.80 19.54
N LEU A 207 -8.46 -16.03 18.56
CA LEU A 207 -7.62 -15.00 17.95
C LEU A 207 -8.46 -13.87 17.30
N LYS A 208 -9.55 -14.22 16.59
CA LYS A 208 -10.48 -13.22 16.01
C LYS A 208 -11.19 -12.38 17.07
N LYS A 209 -11.49 -12.93 18.26
CA LYS A 209 -12.05 -12.14 19.37
C LYS A 209 -11.03 -11.18 19.96
N VAL A 210 -9.77 -11.60 20.10
CA VAL A 210 -8.68 -10.74 20.60
C VAL A 210 -8.41 -9.57 19.65
N LEU A 211 -8.45 -9.80 18.34
CA LEU A 211 -8.26 -8.74 17.32
C LEU A 211 -9.38 -7.68 17.27
N LYS A 212 -10.56 -7.97 17.84
CA LYS A 212 -11.68 -7.01 17.93
C LYS A 212 -11.63 -6.11 19.16
N ARG A 213 -10.77 -6.43 20.14
CA ARG A 213 -10.55 -5.65 21.36
C ARG A 213 -9.32 -4.77 21.17
#